data_AF-A0A4S4MUV5-F1
#
_entry.id   AF-A0A4S4MUV5-F1
#
_cell.length_a   1.000
_cell.length_b   1.000
_cell.length_c   1.000
_cell.angle_alpha   90.00
_cell.angle_beta   90.00
_cell.angle_gamma   90.00
#
_symmetry.space_group_name_H-M   'P 1'
#
loop_
_entity.id
_entity.type
_entity.pdbx_description
1 polymer ?
#
loop_
_entity_poly.entity_id
_entity_poly.type
_entity_poly.pdbx_seq_one_letter_code
_entity_poly.pdbx_strand_id
1 'polypeptide(L)'
;MPFGSVKLNDGNEIPSIAFGTGSKWKGHDVTAYVEQAIEVGFSHIDTAQFYQTETYIGDAIKESGLARSDFFLTSKFSGLGTVEQAIQDSLKNLGVSQLDLYLIHSPAWGGSAVWAKLEGFQKAGLAKSIGVSNYDLEGLQSLVKDATVVPAVNQINFSPYNYTQHKPLLEYAAKHDIIIEAYSSLSPVTKYPGGPVDKPVAEAAKRLGATPTQVILAWVRSKGVVIVTTSSKKDRMQEYLDVADLPELTTEEIEAIDKAGSGGPPKSIVQRIQWCKPVACLALLGLMSWRLSSETDSSRSDSSMTVAQEGEIDDNPIRLQGDTAEEFRALLWALYALPHEFMLATGPDANCVQLVHLARISHKYQFRSIETWALGVLNSYFNLNPTAFDTLPSTTPTLNHPNNHPTEGSTPSLVQVTELATLWEGKDLALAISIGERFNLKPILGLAYFHMMLKGRQHWDTEASLSRDQRIRLLSGYYSLGKLWDVLPSQPPVLTHSARCTSQQRCTKAWGALWKASLETSSSIIPTLPREDILTRLGLAEAMVKALVEAQIPSQGFLEGIPHCRESARVATQIRVREIKDSLADYFSDEF
;
A
#
# COMPACT_ATOMS: atom_id res chain seq x y z
N MET A 1 3.63 11.54 34.90
CA MET A 1 3.18 10.76 33.73
C MET A 1 2.47 9.53 34.26
N PRO A 2 1.21 9.27 33.90
CA PRO A 2 0.48 8.09 34.37
C PRO A 2 1.23 6.81 33.95
N PHE A 3 1.75 6.74 32.73
CA PHE A 3 2.70 5.71 32.32
C PHE A 3 4.13 6.07 32.73
N GLY A 4 4.82 5.16 33.43
CA GLY A 4 6.24 5.31 33.80
C GLY A 4 7.20 5.22 32.61
N SER A 5 8.50 5.34 32.89
CA SER A 5 9.58 5.15 31.91
C SER A 5 10.22 3.76 32.01
N VAL A 6 10.81 3.31 30.90
CA VAL A 6 11.66 2.12 30.83
C VAL A 6 13.11 2.56 30.58
N LYS A 7 14.06 1.91 31.24
CA LYS A 7 15.48 2.17 31.04
C LYS A 7 15.99 1.44 29.80
N LEU A 8 16.68 2.16 28.92
CA LEU A 8 17.35 1.62 27.73
C LEU A 8 18.77 1.11 28.08
N ASN A 9 19.34 0.26 27.22
CA ASN A 9 20.70 -0.28 27.40
C ASN A 9 21.83 0.76 27.32
N ASP A 10 21.54 1.95 26.79
CA ASP A 10 22.46 3.09 26.75
C ASP A 10 22.33 4.02 27.96
N GLY A 11 21.47 3.67 28.93
CA GLY A 11 21.25 4.42 30.16
C GLY A 11 20.21 5.53 30.07
N ASN A 12 19.69 5.84 28.88
CA ASN A 12 18.56 6.76 28.71
C ASN A 12 17.24 6.12 29.17
N GLU A 13 16.19 6.93 29.30
CA GLU A 13 14.85 6.49 29.66
C GLU A 13 13.85 6.82 28.56
N ILE A 14 12.95 5.88 28.27
CA ILE A 14 11.87 6.01 27.28
C ILE A 14 10.50 5.97 27.97
N PRO A 15 9.56 6.89 27.69
CA PRO A 15 8.20 6.77 28.19
C PRO A 15 7.51 5.52 27.63
N SER A 16 6.83 4.77 28.50
CA SER A 16 6.27 3.45 28.16
C SER A 16 5.09 3.46 27.18
N ILE A 17 4.60 4.64 26.79
CA ILE A 17 3.54 4.81 25.82
C ILE A 17 3.81 6.01 24.92
N ALA A 18 3.65 5.80 23.60
CA ALA A 18 3.88 6.79 22.55
C ALA A 18 2.62 7.06 21.73
N PHE A 19 2.47 8.31 21.29
CA PHE A 19 1.49 8.71 20.28
C PHE A 19 2.12 8.66 18.88
N GLY A 20 1.66 7.72 18.05
CA GLY A 20 2.14 7.52 16.69
C GLY A 20 1.43 8.40 15.66
N THR A 21 2.20 8.97 14.74
CA THR A 21 1.73 9.85 13.65
C THR A 21 1.91 9.23 12.25
N GLY A 22 2.08 7.91 12.18
CA GLY A 22 2.08 7.13 10.94
C GLY A 22 0.69 6.58 10.58
N SER A 23 0.65 5.37 10.02
CA SER A 23 -0.61 4.65 9.70
C SER A 23 -1.64 5.51 8.96
N LYS A 24 -2.77 5.83 9.60
CA LYS A 24 -3.86 6.65 9.04
C LYS A 24 -3.50 8.13 8.81
N TRP A 25 -2.36 8.59 9.33
CA TRP A 25 -1.96 10.00 9.34
C TRP A 25 -0.93 10.36 8.27
N LYS A 26 -0.40 9.38 7.55
CA LYS A 26 0.63 9.61 6.54
C LYS A 26 0.18 10.68 5.53
N GLY A 27 1.00 11.72 5.36
CA GLY A 27 0.74 12.82 4.42
C GLY A 27 -0.39 13.75 4.82
N HIS A 28 -0.90 13.66 6.06
CA HIS A 28 -1.92 14.55 6.59
C HIS A 28 -1.34 15.52 7.62
N ASP A 29 -1.98 16.66 7.77
CA ASP A 29 -1.73 17.56 8.90
C ASP A 29 -2.16 16.88 10.20
N VAL A 30 -1.21 16.73 11.13
CA VAL A 30 -1.43 16.07 12.43
C VAL A 30 -1.44 17.04 13.60
N THR A 31 -1.28 18.35 13.37
CA THR A 31 -1.05 19.37 14.39
C THR A 31 -2.09 19.26 15.52
N ALA A 32 -3.38 19.37 15.18
CA ALA A 32 -4.47 19.31 16.15
C ALA A 32 -4.56 17.99 16.93
N TYR A 33 -4.09 16.87 16.37
CA TYR A 33 -4.12 15.58 17.08
C TYR A 33 -2.92 15.42 18.01
N VAL A 34 -1.77 15.96 17.62
CA VAL A 34 -0.58 16.02 18.48
C VAL A 34 -0.82 16.96 19.64
N GLU A 35 -1.42 18.13 19.42
CA GLU A 35 -1.85 19.04 20.49
C GLU A 35 -2.79 18.35 21.48
N GLN A 36 -3.84 17.67 20.98
CA GLN A 36 -4.74 16.90 21.85
C GLN A 36 -4.02 15.80 22.64
N ALA A 37 -3.05 15.12 22.03
CA ALA A 37 -2.26 14.09 22.71
C ALA A 37 -1.40 14.71 23.82
N ILE A 38 -0.76 15.85 23.56
CA ILE A 38 0.01 16.60 24.57
C ILE A 38 -0.90 17.06 25.71
N GLU A 39 -2.07 17.62 25.39
CA GLU A 39 -3.04 18.11 26.38
C GLU A 39 -3.51 17.02 27.34
N VAL A 40 -3.70 15.77 26.88
CA VAL A 40 -4.09 14.65 27.76
C VAL A 40 -2.89 14.04 28.51
N GLY A 41 -1.66 14.40 28.13
CA GLY A 41 -0.44 14.02 28.84
C GLY A 41 0.47 13.02 28.12
N PHE A 42 0.39 12.87 26.79
CA PHE A 42 1.44 12.19 26.03
C PHE A 42 2.69 13.08 25.95
N SER A 43 3.84 12.50 26.27
CA SER A 43 5.15 13.14 26.09
C SER A 43 6.03 12.44 25.05
N HIS A 44 5.69 11.22 24.65
CA HIS A 44 6.42 10.46 23.65
C HIS A 44 5.66 10.51 22.31
N ILE A 45 6.28 11.09 21.28
CA ILE A 45 5.73 11.19 19.93
C ILE A 45 6.56 10.33 18.98
N ASP A 46 5.89 9.39 18.29
CA ASP A 46 6.49 8.50 17.30
C ASP A 46 6.13 8.95 15.87
N THR A 47 7.14 9.29 15.07
CA THR A 47 7.00 9.67 13.66
C THR A 47 8.04 8.95 12.79
N ALA A 48 8.11 9.27 11.51
CA ALA A 48 9.13 8.78 10.59
C ALA A 48 9.24 9.71 9.37
N GLN A 49 10.41 9.71 8.72
CA GLN A 49 10.64 10.40 7.45
C GLN A 49 9.57 10.05 6.40
N PHE A 50 9.18 8.77 6.31
CA PHE A 50 8.18 8.30 5.34
C PHE A 50 6.76 8.82 5.60
N TYR A 51 6.45 9.26 6.82
CA TYR A 51 5.11 9.68 7.19
C TYR A 51 4.80 11.09 6.71
N GLN A 52 5.84 11.92 6.51
CA GLN A 52 5.72 13.32 6.10
C GLN A 52 4.88 14.16 7.09
N THR A 53 4.97 13.84 8.38
CA THR A 53 4.22 14.50 9.45
C THR A 53 5.10 15.31 10.42
N GLU A 54 6.42 15.25 10.26
CA GLU A 54 7.41 15.87 11.16
C GLU A 54 7.24 17.38 11.32
N THR A 55 6.93 18.11 10.24
CA THR A 55 6.72 19.57 10.29
C THR A 55 5.55 19.94 11.20
N TYR A 56 4.41 19.26 11.04
CA TYR A 56 3.22 19.49 11.84
C TYR A 56 3.42 19.15 13.32
N ILE A 57 4.27 18.17 13.62
CA ILE A 57 4.67 17.84 15.00
C ILE A 57 5.52 18.96 15.59
N GLY A 58 6.48 19.50 14.81
CA GLY A 58 7.29 20.63 15.23
C GLY A 58 6.45 21.87 15.54
N ASP A 59 5.44 22.15 14.71
CA ASP A 59 4.47 23.23 14.95
C ASP A 59 3.68 23.01 16.25
N ALA A 60 3.08 21.83 16.44
CA ALA A 60 2.33 21.50 17.65
C ALA A 60 3.18 21.58 18.94
N ILE A 61 4.44 21.11 18.90
CA ILE A 61 5.36 21.21 20.04
C ILE A 61 5.65 22.68 20.37
N LYS A 62 5.91 23.50 19.35
CA LYS A 62 6.17 24.93 19.54
C LYS A 62 4.95 25.67 20.09
N GLU A 63 3.76 25.34 19.60
CA GLU A 63 2.49 25.93 20.02
C GLU A 63 2.08 25.49 21.43
N SER A 64 2.49 24.30 21.87
CA SER A 64 2.24 23.82 23.25
C SER A 64 2.88 24.69 24.33
N GLY A 65 3.94 25.44 24.01
CA GLY A 65 4.71 26.24 24.96
C GLY A 65 5.53 25.44 25.98
N LEU A 66 5.58 24.11 25.88
CA LEU A 66 6.38 23.23 26.73
C LEU A 66 7.86 23.24 26.34
N ALA A 67 8.74 22.86 27.27
CA ALA A 67 10.16 22.79 26.99
C ALA A 67 10.48 21.55 26.14
N ARG A 68 11.52 21.63 25.30
CA ARG A 68 11.98 20.48 24.50
C ARG A 68 12.26 19.23 25.36
N SER A 69 12.73 19.42 26.60
CA SER A 69 13.01 18.35 27.56
C SER A 69 11.77 17.61 28.05
N ASP A 70 10.58 18.18 27.86
CA ASP A 70 9.31 17.56 28.26
C ASP A 70 8.84 16.50 27.26
N PHE A 71 9.54 16.37 26.11
CA PHE A 71 9.19 15.45 25.03
C PHE A 71 10.26 14.38 24.80
N PHE A 72 9.79 13.18 24.46
CA PHE A 72 10.59 12.12 23.85
C PHE A 72 10.19 11.98 22.39
N LEU A 73 11.08 12.32 21.46
CA LEU A 73 10.80 12.32 20.02
C LEU A 73 11.52 11.18 19.31
N THR A 74 10.73 10.34 18.66
CA THR A 74 11.19 9.21 17.83
C THR A 74 10.96 9.52 16.35
N SER A 75 12.01 9.44 15.52
CA SER A 75 11.88 9.42 14.05
C SER A 75 12.66 8.26 13.43
N LYS A 76 12.49 8.01 12.13
CA LYS A 76 12.99 6.82 11.45
C LYS A 76 13.51 7.11 10.04
N PHE A 77 14.71 6.61 9.74
CA PHE A 77 15.25 6.60 8.38
C PHE A 77 14.47 5.63 7.50
N SER A 78 13.96 6.12 6.37
CA SER A 78 13.02 5.39 5.53
C SER A 78 13.47 5.23 4.08
N GLY A 79 14.77 5.31 3.80
CA GLY A 79 15.33 5.13 2.46
C GLY A 79 15.06 6.28 1.48
N LEU A 80 14.53 7.42 1.94
CA LEU A 80 14.33 8.59 1.10
C LEU A 80 15.58 9.47 1.15
N GLY A 81 16.42 9.38 0.11
CA GLY A 81 17.70 10.10 0.07
C GLY A 81 18.79 9.40 0.92
N THR A 82 19.86 10.14 1.23
CA THR A 82 20.95 9.59 2.06
C THR A 82 20.56 9.61 3.55
N VAL A 83 21.15 8.71 4.34
CA VAL A 83 20.87 8.64 5.79
C VAL A 83 21.28 9.92 6.52
N GLU A 84 22.36 10.58 6.08
CA GLU A 84 22.81 11.87 6.60
C GLU A 84 21.82 13.00 6.28
N GLN A 85 21.28 13.04 5.07
CA GLN A 85 20.26 14.04 4.70
C GLN A 85 18.98 13.80 5.49
N ALA A 86 18.56 12.54 5.60
CA ALA A 86 17.34 12.15 6.30
C ALA A 86 17.31 12.63 7.75
N ILE A 87 18.38 12.41 8.54
CA ILE A 87 18.39 12.86 9.93
C ILE A 87 18.40 14.39 10.04
N GLN A 88 19.09 15.09 9.14
CA GLN A 88 19.11 16.56 9.14
C GLN A 88 17.75 17.13 8.77
N ASP A 89 17.06 16.53 7.80
CA ASP A 89 15.71 16.92 7.42
C ASP A 89 14.72 16.63 8.55
N SER A 90 14.79 15.47 9.21
CA SER A 90 13.96 15.15 10.38
C SER A 90 14.15 16.17 11.51
N LEU A 91 15.39 16.48 11.89
CA LEU A 91 15.72 17.48 12.91
C LEU A 91 15.15 18.86 12.54
N LYS A 92 15.35 19.27 11.28
CA LYS A 92 14.85 20.55 10.76
C LYS A 92 13.33 20.61 10.74
N ASN A 93 12.66 19.57 10.26
CA ASN A 93 11.21 19.52 10.15
C ASN A 93 10.57 19.58 11.53
N LEU A 94 11.10 18.82 12.49
CA LEU A 94 10.66 18.87 13.90
C LEU A 94 11.06 20.16 14.61
N GLY A 95 11.99 20.95 14.05
CA GLY A 95 12.49 22.17 14.68
C GLY A 95 13.37 21.91 15.92
N VAL A 96 14.07 20.78 15.98
CA VAL A 96 14.88 20.35 17.13
C VAL A 96 16.34 20.11 16.73
N SER A 97 17.27 20.23 17.68
CA SER A 97 18.69 19.96 17.45
C SER A 97 19.08 18.50 17.67
N GLN A 98 18.24 17.72 18.35
CA GLN A 98 18.50 16.33 18.73
C GLN A 98 17.18 15.54 18.82
N LEU A 99 17.20 14.29 18.38
CA LEU A 99 16.15 13.29 18.61
C LEU A 99 16.43 12.51 19.90
N ASP A 100 15.38 12.04 20.57
CA ASP A 100 15.56 11.13 21.71
C ASP A 100 15.84 9.70 21.21
N LEU A 101 15.16 9.29 20.14
CA LEU A 101 15.37 8.00 19.49
C LEU A 101 15.35 8.13 17.96
N TYR A 102 16.33 7.50 17.29
CA TYR A 102 16.34 7.41 15.82
C TYR A 102 16.46 5.96 15.36
N LEU A 103 15.52 5.53 14.51
CA LEU A 103 15.40 4.13 14.09
C LEU A 103 15.73 3.93 12.61
N ILE A 104 16.28 2.78 12.25
CA ILE A 104 16.15 2.25 10.89
C ILE A 104 14.72 1.72 10.74
N HIS A 105 13.91 2.29 9.84
CA HIS A 105 12.46 2.00 9.78
C HIS A 105 12.13 0.58 9.29
N SER A 106 12.98 -0.02 8.47
CA SER A 106 12.80 -1.38 7.96
C SER A 106 14.17 -1.99 7.63
N PRO A 107 14.36 -3.31 7.79
CA PRO A 107 15.58 -3.99 7.36
C PRO A 107 15.98 -3.69 5.91
N ALA A 108 14.98 -3.45 5.03
CA ALA A 108 15.22 -3.14 3.63
C ALA A 108 16.08 -1.88 3.41
N TRP A 109 16.02 -0.91 4.34
CA TRP A 109 16.77 0.35 4.29
C TRP A 109 17.96 0.36 5.25
N GLY A 110 18.23 -0.78 5.88
CA GLY A 110 19.26 -0.93 6.89
C GLY A 110 20.53 -1.59 6.38
N GLY A 111 21.10 -2.42 7.24
CA GLY A 111 22.39 -3.08 7.05
C GLY A 111 23.51 -2.40 7.84
N SER A 112 24.64 -3.10 7.96
CA SER A 112 25.78 -2.68 8.79
C SER A 112 26.32 -1.30 8.42
N ALA A 113 26.34 -0.96 7.13
CA ALA A 113 26.78 0.36 6.67
C ALA A 113 25.87 1.50 7.15
N VAL A 114 24.54 1.30 7.14
CA VAL A 114 23.58 2.30 7.64
C VAL A 114 23.62 2.35 9.17
N TRP A 115 23.74 1.20 9.83
CA TRP A 115 23.88 1.14 11.29
C TRP A 115 25.09 1.91 11.79
N ALA A 116 26.27 1.73 11.16
CA ALA A 116 27.48 2.47 11.49
C ALA A 116 27.29 4.00 11.37
N LYS A 117 26.41 4.46 10.49
CA LYS A 117 26.04 5.89 10.39
C LYS A 117 25.18 6.34 11.57
N LEU A 118 24.22 5.53 12.00
CA LEU A 118 23.43 5.79 13.20
C LEU A 118 24.32 5.85 14.45
N GLU A 119 25.29 4.94 14.60
CA GLU A 119 26.31 4.99 15.66
C GLU A 119 27.08 6.32 15.63
N GLY A 120 27.46 6.77 14.42
CA GLY A 120 28.05 8.09 14.20
C GLY A 120 27.15 9.26 14.63
N PHE A 121 25.85 9.18 14.34
CA PHE A 121 24.88 10.21 14.73
C PHE A 121 24.65 10.26 16.24
N GLN A 122 24.63 9.11 16.90
CA GLN A 122 24.56 9.04 18.35
C GLN A 122 25.77 9.72 18.98
N LYS A 123 26.97 9.36 18.52
CA LYS A 123 28.23 9.97 18.98
C LYS A 123 28.28 11.48 18.71
N ALA A 124 27.70 11.94 17.61
CA ALA A 124 27.61 13.35 17.27
C ALA A 124 26.51 14.11 18.04
N GLY A 125 25.70 13.42 18.85
CA GLY A 125 24.61 14.02 19.62
C GLY A 125 23.38 14.38 18.80
N LEU A 126 23.22 13.86 17.58
CA LEU A 126 22.02 14.09 16.76
C LEU A 126 20.83 13.22 17.21
N ALA A 127 21.13 12.08 17.82
CA ALA A 127 20.16 11.22 18.49
C ALA A 127 20.73 10.76 19.84
N LYS A 128 19.93 10.70 20.91
CA LYS A 128 20.40 10.17 22.21
C LYS A 128 20.52 8.64 22.17
N SER A 129 19.47 8.00 21.65
CA SER A 129 19.39 6.56 21.45
C SER A 129 19.20 6.22 19.98
N ILE A 130 19.69 5.05 19.58
CA ILE A 130 19.53 4.52 18.23
C ILE A 130 18.97 3.10 18.28
N GLY A 131 18.16 2.75 17.28
CA GLY A 131 17.51 1.45 17.24
C GLY A 131 17.07 1.05 15.84
N VAL A 132 16.26 0.00 15.78
CA VAL A 132 15.71 -0.54 14.54
C VAL A 132 14.21 -0.72 14.62
N SER A 133 13.58 -0.99 13.48
CA SER A 133 12.18 -1.33 13.40
C SER A 133 11.97 -2.43 12.37
N ASN A 134 11.06 -3.35 12.68
CA ASN A 134 10.67 -4.48 11.84
C ASN A 134 11.79 -5.51 11.59
N TYR A 135 12.79 -5.56 12.47
CA TYR A 135 13.80 -6.61 12.43
C TYR A 135 13.24 -7.87 13.09
N ASP A 136 13.31 -9.00 12.38
CA ASP A 136 13.05 -10.32 12.93
C ASP A 136 14.27 -10.84 13.73
N LEU A 137 14.18 -12.06 14.25
CA LEU A 137 15.24 -12.64 15.08
C LEU A 137 16.58 -12.73 14.33
N GLU A 138 16.56 -13.23 13.10
CA GLU A 138 17.77 -13.43 12.31
C GLU A 138 18.41 -12.09 11.92
N GLY A 139 17.60 -11.14 11.45
CA GLY A 139 18.06 -9.80 11.10
C GLY A 139 18.63 -9.06 12.31
N LEU A 140 17.99 -9.16 13.48
CA LEU A 140 18.48 -8.52 14.70
C LEU A 140 19.79 -9.17 15.19
N GLN A 141 19.89 -10.50 15.16
CA GLN A 141 21.12 -11.22 15.49
C GLN A 141 22.27 -10.85 14.57
N SER A 142 22.01 -10.80 13.27
CA SER A 142 23.01 -10.40 12.27
C SER A 142 23.50 -8.99 12.52
N LEU A 143 22.61 -8.06 12.85
CA LEU A 143 22.98 -6.67 13.15
C LEU A 143 23.82 -6.57 14.42
N VAL A 144 23.35 -7.17 15.52
CA VAL A 144 24.03 -7.11 16.84
C VAL A 144 25.44 -7.70 16.78
N LYS A 145 25.68 -8.69 15.92
CA LYS A 145 27.00 -9.30 15.73
C LYS A 145 28.05 -8.30 15.23
N ASP A 146 27.65 -7.42 14.33
CA ASP A 146 28.55 -6.47 13.67
C ASP A 146 28.50 -5.05 14.28
N ALA A 147 27.52 -4.81 15.16
CA ALA A 147 27.29 -3.52 15.80
C ALA A 147 28.32 -3.22 16.89
N THR A 148 28.80 -1.98 16.94
CA THR A 148 29.61 -1.45 18.06
C THR A 148 28.70 -1.02 19.21
N VAL A 149 27.56 -0.42 18.88
CA VAL A 149 26.49 -0.05 19.81
C VAL A 149 25.33 -1.00 19.57
N VAL A 150 24.90 -1.75 20.58
CA VAL A 150 23.72 -2.60 20.48
C VAL A 150 22.48 -1.72 20.31
N PRO A 151 21.54 -2.04 19.39
CA PRO A 151 20.30 -1.28 19.26
C PRO A 151 19.58 -1.15 20.60
N ALA A 152 19.20 0.06 20.99
CA ALA A 152 18.45 0.28 22.23
C ALA A 152 17.00 -0.22 22.12
N VAL A 153 16.45 -0.18 20.90
CA VAL A 153 15.05 -0.50 20.62
C VAL A 153 14.92 -1.33 19.34
N ASN A 154 13.96 -2.26 19.31
CA ASN A 154 13.39 -2.83 18.09
C ASN A 154 11.86 -2.63 18.07
N GLN A 155 11.37 -1.73 17.20
CA GLN A 155 9.94 -1.42 17.07
C GLN A 155 9.25 -2.36 16.07
N ILE A 156 8.29 -3.18 16.50
CA ILE A 156 7.64 -4.24 15.71
C ILE A 156 6.10 -4.22 15.80
N ASN A 157 5.44 -4.84 14.84
CA ASN A 157 4.01 -5.13 14.94
C ASN A 157 3.80 -6.16 16.03
N PHE A 158 3.08 -5.82 17.09
CA PHE A 158 2.95 -6.73 18.23
C PHE A 158 1.57 -6.67 18.85
N SER A 159 0.90 -7.81 18.87
CA SER A 159 -0.46 -8.00 19.38
C SER A 159 -0.62 -9.44 19.92
N PRO A 160 -1.71 -9.77 20.62
CA PRO A 160 -1.99 -11.14 21.03
C PRO A 160 -1.91 -12.17 19.89
N TYR A 161 -2.23 -11.77 18.64
CA TYR A 161 -2.28 -12.68 17.50
C TYR A 161 -0.93 -13.08 16.90
N ASN A 162 0.13 -12.34 17.18
CA ASN A 162 1.48 -12.67 16.71
C ASN A 162 2.49 -12.83 17.85
N TYR A 163 2.05 -12.74 19.11
CA TYR A 163 2.88 -12.94 20.29
C TYR A 163 3.69 -14.24 20.24
N THR A 164 3.04 -15.37 19.95
CA THR A 164 3.70 -16.68 19.91
C THR A 164 4.83 -16.74 18.89
N GLN A 165 4.67 -16.09 17.72
CA GLN A 165 5.69 -16.04 16.68
C GLN A 165 6.87 -15.15 17.09
N HIS A 166 6.60 -14.08 17.85
CA HIS A 166 7.62 -13.16 18.34
C HIS A 166 8.30 -13.61 19.64
N LYS A 167 7.85 -14.67 20.33
CA LYS A 167 8.47 -15.12 21.60
C LYS A 167 10.00 -15.26 21.52
N PRO A 168 10.59 -15.96 20.53
CA PRO A 168 12.05 -16.06 20.44
C PRO A 168 12.75 -14.71 20.24
N LEU A 169 12.10 -13.79 19.52
CA LEU A 169 12.61 -12.42 19.33
C LEU A 169 12.56 -11.62 20.64
N LEU A 170 11.48 -11.74 21.43
CA LEU A 170 11.37 -11.08 22.73
C LEU A 170 12.42 -11.60 23.72
N GLU A 171 12.62 -12.92 23.77
CA GLU A 171 13.63 -13.55 24.62
C GLU A 171 15.05 -13.11 24.24
N TYR A 172 15.34 -13.04 22.94
CA TYR A 172 16.60 -12.51 22.44
C TYR A 172 16.78 -11.04 22.79
N ALA A 173 15.76 -10.21 22.54
CA ALA A 173 15.78 -8.78 22.85
C ALA A 173 16.03 -8.54 24.34
N ALA A 174 15.31 -9.24 25.23
CA ALA A 174 15.49 -9.16 26.68
C ALA A 174 16.90 -9.57 27.12
N LYS A 175 17.48 -10.63 26.53
CA LYS A 175 18.86 -11.07 26.83
C LYS A 175 19.92 -10.03 26.45
N HIS A 176 19.63 -9.18 25.47
CA HIS A 176 20.53 -8.15 24.96
C HIS A 176 20.13 -6.73 25.43
N ASP A 177 19.23 -6.63 26.42
CA ASP A 177 18.70 -5.38 26.95
C ASP A 177 18.10 -4.45 25.85
N ILE A 178 17.55 -5.04 24.80
CA ILE A 178 16.88 -4.34 23.69
C ILE A 178 15.41 -4.20 24.04
N ILE A 179 14.92 -2.97 24.14
CA ILE A 179 13.49 -2.72 24.41
C ILE A 179 12.67 -2.93 23.15
N ILE A 180 11.52 -3.59 23.30
CA ILE A 180 10.57 -3.78 22.21
C ILE A 180 9.53 -2.67 22.28
N GLU A 181 9.29 -2.03 21.14
CA GLU A 181 8.16 -1.11 20.94
C GLU A 181 7.09 -1.80 20.10
N ALA A 182 5.85 -1.79 20.57
CA ALA A 182 4.72 -2.50 20.00
C ALA A 182 3.78 -1.53 19.29
N TYR A 183 3.74 -1.57 17.96
CA TYR A 183 2.71 -0.88 17.18
C TYR A 183 1.58 -1.83 16.76
N SER A 184 0.41 -1.26 16.46
CA SER A 184 -0.80 -2.01 16.01
C SER A 184 -1.34 -3.04 17.02
N SER A 185 -1.03 -2.90 18.31
CA SER A 185 -1.48 -3.82 19.37
C SER A 185 -2.99 -3.97 19.47
N LEU A 186 -3.74 -2.91 19.14
CA LEU A 186 -5.21 -2.88 19.17
C LEU A 186 -5.88 -3.60 17.99
N SER A 187 -5.13 -4.29 17.13
CA SER A 187 -5.69 -5.04 15.99
C SER A 187 -6.81 -6.03 16.37
N PRO A 188 -6.78 -6.74 17.52
CA PRO A 188 -7.90 -7.60 17.93
C PRO A 188 -9.23 -6.87 18.05
N VAL A 189 -9.24 -5.66 18.61
CA VAL A 189 -10.48 -4.91 18.85
C VAL A 189 -10.83 -3.93 17.71
N THR A 190 -9.87 -3.59 16.85
CA THR A 190 -10.07 -2.62 15.76
C THR A 190 -10.20 -3.24 14.37
N LYS A 191 -9.46 -4.31 14.08
CA LYS A 191 -9.43 -4.97 12.76
C LYS A 191 -10.11 -6.33 12.75
N TYR A 192 -10.06 -7.05 13.87
CA TYR A 192 -10.57 -8.42 13.96
C TYR A 192 -11.55 -8.65 15.12
N PRO A 193 -12.60 -7.80 15.26
CA PRO A 193 -13.62 -8.02 16.28
C PRO A 193 -14.34 -9.36 16.04
N GLY A 194 -14.77 -10.00 17.12
CA GLY A 194 -15.31 -11.36 17.11
C GLY A 194 -14.25 -12.46 17.09
N GLY A 195 -12.99 -12.12 17.37
CA GLY A 195 -11.86 -13.05 17.35
C GLY A 195 -11.75 -13.92 18.60
N PRO A 196 -10.83 -14.91 18.61
CA PRO A 196 -10.66 -15.80 19.75
C PRO A 196 -10.20 -15.06 21.02
N VAL A 197 -9.54 -13.91 20.86
CA VAL A 197 -9.05 -13.07 21.95
C VAL A 197 -10.18 -12.28 22.63
N ASP A 198 -11.32 -12.05 21.98
CA ASP A 198 -12.40 -11.22 22.51
C ASP A 198 -12.96 -11.77 23.83
N LYS A 199 -13.14 -13.09 23.93
CA LYS A 199 -13.68 -13.72 25.14
C LYS A 199 -12.80 -13.49 26.37
N PRO A 200 -11.52 -13.91 26.40
CA PRO A 200 -10.68 -13.68 27.56
C PRO A 200 -10.46 -12.19 27.86
N VAL A 201 -10.44 -11.34 26.82
CA VAL A 201 -10.38 -9.88 27.01
C VAL A 201 -11.64 -9.34 27.69
N ALA A 202 -12.83 -9.80 27.28
CA ALA A 202 -14.09 -9.39 27.90
C ALA A 202 -14.22 -9.87 29.35
N GLU A 203 -13.73 -11.07 29.66
CA GLU A 203 -13.69 -11.61 31.02
C GLU A 203 -12.78 -10.76 31.94
N ALA A 204 -11.58 -10.43 31.46
CA ALA A 204 -10.66 -9.54 32.19
C ALA A 204 -11.23 -8.11 32.32
N ALA A 205 -11.83 -7.58 31.25
CA ALA A 205 -12.49 -6.27 31.24
C ALA A 205 -13.57 -6.16 32.31
N LYS A 206 -14.40 -7.20 32.46
CA LYS A 206 -15.44 -7.27 33.48
C LYS A 206 -14.87 -7.24 34.90
N ARG A 207 -13.78 -7.96 35.16
CA ARG A 207 -13.12 -7.95 36.48
C ARG A 207 -12.51 -6.59 36.79
N LEU A 208 -11.86 -5.98 35.80
CA LEU A 208 -11.14 -4.71 35.95
C LEU A 208 -12.04 -3.48 35.92
N GLY A 209 -13.28 -3.60 35.44
CA GLY A 209 -14.12 -2.43 35.14
C GLY A 209 -13.56 -1.59 34.01
N ALA A 210 -12.82 -2.20 33.09
CA ALA A 210 -12.07 -1.55 32.02
C ALA A 210 -12.68 -1.86 30.64
N THR A 211 -12.26 -1.13 29.60
CA THR A 211 -12.66 -1.44 28.21
C THR A 211 -11.78 -2.56 27.61
N PRO A 212 -12.25 -3.24 26.54
CA PRO A 212 -11.41 -4.20 25.81
C PRO A 212 -10.09 -3.58 25.30
N THR A 213 -10.13 -2.31 24.88
CA THR A 213 -8.94 -1.55 24.47
C THR A 213 -7.93 -1.46 25.60
N GLN A 214 -8.38 -1.06 26.78
CA GLN A 214 -7.53 -0.91 27.95
C GLN A 214 -6.93 -2.25 28.40
N VAL A 215 -7.71 -3.34 28.33
CA VAL A 215 -7.22 -4.70 28.63
C VAL A 215 -6.12 -5.12 27.66
N ILE A 216 -6.26 -4.86 26.36
CA ILE A 216 -5.21 -5.16 25.37
C ILE A 216 -3.95 -4.36 25.68
N LEU A 217 -4.06 -3.07 25.99
CA LEU A 217 -2.90 -2.24 26.35
C LEU A 217 -2.27 -2.68 27.68
N ALA A 218 -3.05 -3.10 28.67
CA ALA A 218 -2.57 -3.69 29.92
C ALA A 218 -1.83 -5.02 29.65
N TRP A 219 -2.31 -5.82 28.70
CA TRP A 219 -1.62 -7.03 28.25
C TRP A 219 -0.28 -6.68 27.59
N VAL A 220 -0.21 -5.68 26.71
CA VAL A 220 1.05 -5.22 26.11
C VAL A 220 2.04 -4.79 27.21
N ARG A 221 1.57 -3.97 28.18
CA ARG A 221 2.37 -3.56 29.34
C ARG A 221 2.91 -4.77 30.12
N SER A 222 2.09 -5.80 30.32
CA SER A 222 2.51 -7.03 31.03
C SER A 222 3.64 -7.80 30.33
N LYS A 223 3.82 -7.60 29.01
CA LYS A 223 4.93 -8.20 28.25
C LYS A 223 6.24 -7.41 28.36
N GLY A 224 6.26 -6.30 29.09
CA GLY A 224 7.44 -5.46 29.27
C GLY A 224 7.85 -4.70 27.99
N VAL A 225 6.88 -4.45 27.10
CA VAL A 225 7.12 -3.74 25.84
C VAL A 225 6.47 -2.35 25.86
N VAL A 226 7.10 -1.38 25.22
CA VAL A 226 6.62 0.00 25.09
C VAL A 226 5.47 0.05 24.09
N ILE A 227 4.41 0.79 24.38
CA ILE A 227 3.20 0.86 23.55
C ILE A 227 3.34 2.00 22.54
N VAL A 228 3.05 1.74 21.26
CA VAL A 228 2.88 2.78 20.23
C VAL A 228 1.45 2.71 19.69
N THR A 229 0.64 3.72 20.02
CA THR A 229 -0.79 3.77 19.66
C THR A 229 -1.16 5.11 19.05
N THR A 230 -2.37 5.22 18.52
CA THR A 230 -2.84 6.47 17.93
C THR A 230 -4.36 6.61 17.98
N SER A 231 -4.86 7.84 17.91
CA SER A 231 -6.30 8.14 17.87
C SER A 231 -6.54 9.53 17.31
N SER A 232 -7.71 9.75 16.68
CA SER A 232 -8.20 11.08 16.29
C SER A 232 -9.19 11.66 17.31
N LYS A 233 -9.48 10.91 18.39
CA LYS A 233 -10.46 11.24 19.41
C LYS A 233 -9.74 11.42 20.74
N LYS A 234 -9.85 12.61 21.35
CA LYS A 234 -9.26 12.95 22.66
C LYS A 234 -9.64 11.96 23.77
N ASP A 235 -10.92 11.60 23.87
CA ASP A 235 -11.39 10.67 24.91
C ASP A 235 -10.70 9.29 24.83
N ARG A 236 -10.38 8.81 23.62
CA ARG A 236 -9.62 7.56 23.45
C ARG A 236 -8.15 7.74 23.85
N MET A 237 -7.56 8.91 23.60
CA MET A 237 -6.19 9.19 24.04
C MET A 237 -6.11 9.16 25.56
N GLN A 238 -7.09 9.76 26.25
CA GLN A 238 -7.22 9.67 27.71
C GLN A 238 -7.41 8.23 28.17
N GLU A 239 -8.35 7.50 27.56
CA GLU A 239 -8.59 6.07 27.85
C GLU A 239 -7.31 5.23 27.78
N TYR A 240 -6.43 5.51 26.81
CA TYR A 240 -5.15 4.81 26.65
C TYR A 240 -4.17 5.11 27.79
N LEU A 241 -4.14 6.35 28.29
CA LEU A 241 -3.28 6.74 29.40
C LEU A 241 -3.79 6.22 30.75
N ASP A 242 -5.11 6.15 30.91
CA ASP A 242 -5.77 5.63 32.13
C ASP A 242 -5.45 4.14 32.38
N VAL A 243 -4.91 3.43 31.38
CA VAL A 243 -4.40 2.05 31.55
C VAL A 243 -3.31 1.97 32.63
N ALA A 244 -2.58 3.06 32.85
CA ALA A 244 -1.60 3.17 33.93
C ALA A 244 -2.19 2.83 35.30
N ASP A 245 -3.38 3.35 35.58
CA ASP A 245 -4.05 3.25 36.87
C ASP A 245 -4.85 1.94 37.04
N LEU A 246 -4.94 1.14 35.97
CA LEU A 246 -5.60 -0.15 36.04
C LEU A 246 -4.78 -1.16 36.85
N PRO A 247 -5.46 -1.97 37.70
CA PRO A 247 -4.85 -3.12 38.32
C PRO A 247 -4.18 -4.03 37.29
N GLU A 248 -3.11 -4.71 37.70
CA GLU A 248 -2.44 -5.67 36.83
C GLU A 248 -3.40 -6.80 36.40
N LEU A 249 -3.16 -7.31 35.20
CA LEU A 249 -3.78 -8.55 34.76
C LEU A 249 -3.21 -9.70 35.59
N THR A 250 -4.07 -10.63 35.98
CA THR A 250 -3.64 -11.86 36.64
C THR A 250 -2.86 -12.75 35.66
N THR A 251 -2.02 -13.63 36.19
CA THR A 251 -1.28 -14.60 35.36
C THR A 251 -2.23 -15.44 34.52
N GLU A 252 -3.36 -15.86 35.08
CA GLU A 252 -4.38 -16.65 34.39
C GLU A 252 -5.03 -15.88 33.23
N GLU A 253 -5.29 -14.58 33.40
CA GLU A 253 -5.83 -13.74 32.32
C GLU A 253 -4.81 -13.53 31.19
N ILE A 254 -3.54 -13.30 31.54
CA ILE A 254 -2.45 -13.17 30.56
C ILE A 254 -2.32 -14.47 29.76
N GLU A 255 -2.28 -15.61 30.44
CA GLU A 255 -2.19 -16.93 29.82
C GLU A 255 -3.43 -17.22 28.94
N ALA A 256 -4.62 -16.82 29.39
CA ALA A 256 -5.85 -16.98 28.60
C ALA A 256 -5.81 -16.15 27.31
N ILE A 257 -5.35 -14.90 27.37
CA ILE A 257 -5.17 -14.03 26.20
C ILE A 257 -4.10 -14.60 25.27
N ASP A 258 -2.95 -15.02 25.81
CA ASP A 258 -1.86 -15.62 25.04
C ASP A 258 -2.31 -16.89 24.31
N LYS A 259 -3.00 -17.78 25.02
CA LYS A 259 -3.52 -19.03 24.47
C LYS A 259 -4.60 -18.78 23.42
N ALA A 260 -5.46 -17.80 23.62
CA ALA A 260 -6.46 -17.44 22.63
C ALA A 260 -5.84 -16.81 21.37
N GLY A 261 -4.80 -16.00 21.54
CA GLY A 261 -4.08 -15.34 20.46
C GLY A 261 -3.14 -16.26 19.68
N SER A 262 -2.72 -17.40 20.25
CA SER A 262 -1.70 -18.28 19.63
C SER A 262 -2.08 -18.83 18.27
N GLY A 263 -3.39 -18.90 17.96
CA GLY A 263 -3.92 -19.33 16.67
C GLY A 263 -3.90 -18.26 15.57
N GLY A 264 -3.46 -17.05 15.88
CA GLY A 264 -3.56 -15.89 15.00
C GLY A 264 -4.95 -15.24 15.02
N PRO A 265 -5.18 -14.22 14.17
CA PRO A 265 -6.48 -13.58 14.06
C PRO A 265 -7.54 -14.61 13.61
N PRO A 266 -8.84 -14.37 13.88
CA PRO A 266 -9.90 -15.22 13.39
C PRO A 266 -9.78 -15.39 11.88
N LYS A 267 -9.61 -16.66 11.50
CA LYS A 267 -9.77 -17.16 10.15
C LYS A 267 -11.16 -16.74 9.65
N SER A 268 -11.25 -16.06 8.51
CA SER A 268 -12.53 -15.58 7.97
C SER A 268 -13.56 -16.73 7.88
N ILE A 269 -14.87 -16.43 7.91
CA ILE A 269 -15.98 -17.41 7.85
C ILE A 269 -15.77 -18.51 6.79
N VAL A 270 -15.05 -18.23 5.71
CA VAL A 270 -14.72 -19.18 4.63
C VAL A 270 -13.72 -20.28 5.02
N GLN A 271 -12.83 -20.02 5.97
CA GLN A 271 -11.89 -21.04 6.46
C GLN A 271 -12.53 -22.02 7.46
N ARG A 272 -13.65 -21.67 8.11
CA ARG A 272 -14.46 -22.62 8.91
C ARG A 272 -15.15 -23.67 8.04
N ILE A 273 -15.52 -23.34 6.81
CA ILE A 273 -16.21 -24.26 5.86
C ILE A 273 -15.26 -25.35 5.33
N GLN A 274 -13.95 -25.09 5.25
CA GLN A 274 -12.97 -26.09 4.82
C GLN A 274 -12.69 -27.19 5.86
N TRP A 275 -12.96 -26.95 7.15
CA TRP A 275 -12.66 -27.89 8.23
C TRP A 275 -13.81 -28.85 8.59
N CYS A 276 -15.06 -28.58 8.17
CA CYS A 276 -16.21 -29.45 8.46
C CYS A 276 -16.36 -30.65 7.51
N LYS A 277 -15.42 -30.90 6.59
CA LYS A 277 -15.59 -31.91 5.53
C LYS A 277 -15.31 -33.39 5.86
N PRO A 278 -14.83 -33.86 7.04
CA PRO A 278 -14.66 -35.30 7.21
C PRO A 278 -15.81 -36.03 7.91
N VAL A 279 -16.90 -35.39 8.37
CA VAL A 279 -17.96 -36.08 9.14
C VAL A 279 -19.34 -36.11 8.46
N ALA A 280 -19.66 -35.16 7.57
CA ALA A 280 -21.01 -35.08 6.98
C ALA A 280 -21.22 -35.89 5.68
N CYS A 281 -20.15 -36.38 5.02
CA CYS A 281 -20.27 -37.02 3.70
C CYS A 281 -20.65 -38.52 3.73
N LEU A 282 -20.80 -39.15 4.89
CA LEU A 282 -21.12 -40.59 4.98
C LEU A 282 -22.62 -40.92 5.12
N ALA A 283 -23.50 -39.93 5.26
CA ALA A 283 -24.92 -40.17 5.54
C ALA A 283 -25.89 -39.91 4.37
N LEU A 284 -25.43 -39.38 3.22
CA LEU A 284 -26.31 -38.87 2.16
C LEU A 284 -26.10 -39.51 0.77
N LEU A 285 -25.58 -40.75 0.72
CA LEU A 285 -25.46 -41.55 -0.51
C LEU A 285 -26.37 -42.79 -0.52
N GLY A 286 -27.57 -42.65 0.04
CA GLY A 286 -28.65 -43.62 -0.14
C GLY A 286 -29.95 -42.86 -0.24
N LEU A 287 -30.74 -43.13 -1.28
CA LEU A 287 -32.07 -42.55 -1.58
C LEU A 287 -32.05 -41.36 -2.56
N MET A 288 -31.65 -41.62 -3.81
CA MET A 288 -32.30 -40.97 -4.95
C MET A 288 -32.80 -42.05 -5.91
N SER A 289 -34.08 -42.35 -5.80
CA SER A 289 -34.87 -43.02 -6.83
C SER A 289 -36.31 -42.56 -6.62
N TRP A 290 -36.81 -41.68 -7.49
CA TRP A 290 -38.16 -41.71 -8.10
C TRP A 290 -38.64 -40.31 -8.56
N ARG A 291 -38.78 -40.21 -9.89
CA ARG A 291 -39.96 -39.75 -10.67
C ARG A 291 -40.57 -38.34 -10.50
N LEU A 292 -40.52 -37.64 -11.65
CA LEU A 292 -41.62 -37.02 -12.42
C LEU A 292 -42.36 -35.76 -11.90
N SER A 293 -42.27 -34.73 -12.75
CA SER A 293 -43.36 -33.98 -13.38
C SER A 293 -43.97 -32.73 -12.74
N SER A 294 -44.04 -31.72 -13.61
CA SER A 294 -45.12 -30.73 -13.87
C SER A 294 -45.63 -29.90 -12.68
N GLU A 295 -45.33 -28.60 -12.65
CA GLU A 295 -46.10 -27.52 -13.30
C GLU A 295 -47.36 -27.09 -12.55
N THR A 296 -47.52 -25.76 -12.48
CA THR A 296 -48.71 -24.95 -12.18
C THR A 296 -49.10 -24.69 -10.72
N ASP A 297 -48.58 -23.56 -10.23
CA ASP A 297 -49.32 -22.33 -9.91
C ASP A 297 -50.63 -22.42 -9.11
N SER A 298 -50.64 -21.77 -7.93
CA SER A 298 -51.84 -21.06 -7.48
C SER A 298 -51.45 -19.88 -6.60
N SER A 299 -51.92 -18.72 -7.03
CA SER A 299 -51.80 -17.41 -6.42
C SER A 299 -52.61 -17.30 -5.12
N ARG A 300 -52.04 -16.63 -4.12
CA ARG A 300 -52.80 -15.91 -3.08
C ARG A 300 -52.09 -14.61 -2.72
N SER A 301 -52.94 -13.59 -2.62
CA SER A 301 -52.68 -12.15 -2.60
C SER A 301 -52.21 -11.61 -1.26
N ASP A 302 -51.45 -10.51 -1.38
CA ASP A 302 -51.32 -9.35 -0.50
C ASP A 302 -51.02 -9.57 0.98
N SER A 303 -49.80 -9.20 1.35
CA SER A 303 -49.53 -8.37 2.52
C SER A 303 -48.21 -7.64 2.30
N SER A 304 -48.21 -6.33 2.54
CA SER A 304 -47.06 -5.43 2.40
C SER A 304 -45.80 -6.01 3.04
N MET A 305 -44.79 -6.30 2.22
CA MET A 305 -43.44 -6.54 2.70
C MET A 305 -42.55 -5.50 2.04
N THR A 306 -42.08 -4.56 2.86
CA THR A 306 -40.87 -3.80 2.59
C THR A 306 -39.81 -4.79 2.12
N VAL A 307 -39.31 -4.62 0.89
CA VAL A 307 -38.19 -5.43 0.37
C VAL A 307 -37.02 -5.17 1.31
N ALA A 308 -36.71 -6.14 2.18
CA ALA A 308 -35.50 -6.10 2.99
C ALA A 308 -34.30 -6.03 2.04
N GLN A 309 -33.38 -5.11 2.31
CA GLN A 309 -32.22 -4.90 1.48
C GLN A 309 -31.35 -6.17 1.49
N GLU A 310 -30.80 -6.53 0.34
CA GLU A 310 -29.97 -7.73 0.19
C GLU A 310 -28.83 -7.72 1.23
N GLY A 311 -28.68 -8.80 2.01
CA GLY A 311 -27.63 -8.91 3.04
C GLY A 311 -28.00 -8.47 4.46
N GLU A 312 -29.26 -8.12 4.75
CA GLU A 312 -29.67 -7.78 6.12
C GLU A 312 -30.05 -8.98 7.01
N ILE A 313 -30.39 -10.13 6.41
CA ILE A 313 -30.77 -11.36 7.14
C ILE A 313 -30.24 -12.62 6.44
N ASP A 314 -30.02 -13.68 7.22
CA ASP A 314 -29.45 -14.96 6.74
C ASP A 314 -30.29 -15.62 5.63
N ASP A 315 -31.61 -15.41 5.64
CA ASP A 315 -32.54 -15.93 4.64
C ASP A 315 -32.49 -15.16 3.30
N ASN A 316 -31.82 -14.01 3.25
CA ASN A 316 -31.62 -13.17 2.06
C ASN A 316 -30.14 -12.75 1.91
N PRO A 317 -29.22 -13.72 1.69
CA PRO A 317 -27.79 -13.44 1.62
C PRO A 317 -27.44 -12.62 0.36
N ILE A 318 -26.34 -11.87 0.43
CA ILE A 318 -25.77 -11.18 -0.74
C ILE A 318 -25.40 -12.23 -1.80
N ARG A 319 -26.06 -12.21 -2.96
CA ARG A 319 -25.79 -13.14 -4.05
C ARG A 319 -24.85 -12.50 -5.06
N LEU A 320 -23.55 -12.81 -4.95
CA LEU A 320 -22.54 -12.37 -5.91
C LEU A 320 -22.68 -13.14 -7.23
N GLN A 321 -23.47 -12.61 -8.17
CA GLN A 321 -23.67 -13.24 -9.47
C GLN A 321 -22.37 -13.17 -10.32
N GLY A 322 -21.96 -14.31 -10.88
CA GLY A 322 -20.84 -14.40 -11.82
C GLY A 322 -19.45 -14.64 -11.23
N ASP A 323 -19.30 -14.83 -9.91
CA ASP A 323 -18.02 -15.17 -9.28
C ASP A 323 -17.83 -16.68 -9.08
N THR A 324 -16.63 -17.15 -9.36
CA THR A 324 -16.20 -18.50 -8.99
C THR A 324 -15.79 -18.56 -7.52
N ALA A 325 -15.90 -19.74 -6.90
CA ALA A 325 -15.41 -19.96 -5.54
C ALA A 325 -13.91 -19.61 -5.39
N GLU A 326 -13.16 -19.68 -6.49
CA GLU A 326 -11.70 -19.51 -6.52
C GLU A 326 -11.32 -18.02 -6.53
N GLU A 327 -12.06 -17.20 -7.29
CA GLU A 327 -12.05 -15.74 -7.19
C GLU A 327 -12.36 -15.30 -5.76
N PHE A 328 -13.44 -15.79 -5.17
CA PHE A 328 -13.81 -15.41 -3.81
C PHE A 328 -12.76 -15.83 -2.78
N ARG A 329 -12.21 -17.04 -2.89
CA ARG A 329 -11.10 -17.50 -2.03
C ARG A 329 -9.84 -16.66 -2.19
N ALA A 330 -9.53 -16.20 -3.39
CA ALA A 330 -8.38 -15.36 -3.63
C ALA A 330 -8.56 -13.95 -3.03
N LEU A 331 -9.74 -13.32 -3.17
CA LEU A 331 -10.04 -12.06 -2.48
C LEU A 331 -9.89 -12.20 -0.98
N LEU A 332 -10.45 -13.26 -0.41
CA LEU A 332 -10.36 -13.51 1.01
C LEU A 332 -8.91 -13.79 1.41
N TRP A 333 -8.15 -14.52 0.61
CA TRP A 333 -6.72 -14.63 0.85
C TRP A 333 -6.07 -13.25 0.90
N ALA A 334 -6.31 -12.32 -0.03
CA ALA A 334 -5.69 -10.98 0.07
C ALA A 334 -6.22 -10.09 1.20
N LEU A 335 -7.43 -10.31 1.67
CA LEU A 335 -7.96 -9.56 2.82
C LEU A 335 -7.45 -10.12 4.15
N TYR A 336 -7.05 -11.39 4.18
CA TYR A 336 -6.77 -12.13 5.42
C TYR A 336 -5.39 -12.81 5.46
N ALA A 337 -4.60 -12.75 4.40
CA ALA A 337 -3.26 -13.33 4.32
C ALA A 337 -2.32 -12.58 5.27
N LEU A 338 -1.44 -13.36 5.90
CA LEU A 338 -0.42 -12.84 6.80
C LEU A 338 0.73 -12.20 5.98
N PRO A 339 1.48 -11.25 6.55
CA PRO A 339 2.56 -10.58 5.83
C PRO A 339 3.58 -11.52 5.16
N HIS A 340 3.89 -12.67 5.77
CA HIS A 340 4.82 -13.65 5.19
C HIS A 340 4.21 -14.41 3.99
N GLU A 341 2.89 -14.59 3.94
CA GLU A 341 2.20 -15.20 2.79
C GLU A 341 2.23 -14.24 1.59
N PHE A 342 2.14 -12.92 1.85
CA PHE A 342 2.38 -11.91 0.84
C PHE A 342 3.83 -11.90 0.35
N MET A 343 4.80 -12.08 1.26
CA MET A 343 6.22 -12.21 0.89
C MET A 343 6.47 -13.44 -0.01
N LEU A 344 5.86 -14.59 0.31
CA LEU A 344 5.93 -15.80 -0.51
C LEU A 344 5.27 -15.59 -1.88
N ALA A 345 4.15 -14.86 -1.92
CA ALA A 345 3.49 -14.50 -3.17
C ALA A 345 4.34 -13.53 -4.03
N THR A 346 5.32 -12.83 -3.46
CA THR A 346 6.31 -12.02 -4.19
C THR A 346 7.60 -12.75 -4.55
N GLY A 347 7.75 -14.01 -4.11
CA GLY A 347 8.92 -14.85 -4.34
C GLY A 347 8.81 -15.73 -5.59
N PRO A 348 9.83 -16.54 -5.89
CA PRO A 348 9.88 -17.41 -7.07
C PRO A 348 8.89 -18.59 -7.02
N ASP A 349 8.27 -18.85 -5.86
CA ASP A 349 7.26 -19.91 -5.66
C ASP A 349 5.81 -19.35 -5.66
N ALA A 350 5.60 -18.13 -6.18
CA ALA A 350 4.30 -17.47 -6.16
C ALA A 350 3.21 -18.28 -6.88
N ASN A 351 2.06 -18.45 -6.22
CA ASN A 351 0.88 -19.06 -6.85
C ASN A 351 0.20 -18.06 -7.80
N CYS A 352 0.65 -18.07 -9.06
CA CYS A 352 0.15 -17.17 -10.09
C CYS A 352 -1.35 -17.32 -10.31
N VAL A 353 -1.88 -18.55 -10.27
CA VAL A 353 -3.32 -18.84 -10.45
C VAL A 353 -4.17 -18.20 -9.35
N GLN A 354 -3.66 -18.12 -8.12
CA GLN A 354 -4.32 -17.42 -7.03
C GLN A 354 -4.25 -15.89 -7.20
N LEU A 355 -3.11 -15.34 -7.64
CA LEU A 355 -2.91 -13.90 -7.85
C LEU A 355 -3.74 -13.36 -9.04
N VAL A 356 -3.67 -14.03 -10.19
CA VAL A 356 -4.80 -14.76 -10.77
C VAL A 356 -6.24 -14.35 -10.38
N HIS A 357 -6.89 -15.26 -9.68
CA HIS A 357 -8.20 -15.06 -9.10
C HIS A 357 -8.35 -13.78 -8.24
N LEU A 358 -7.28 -13.27 -7.62
CA LEU A 358 -7.32 -12.11 -6.75
C LEU A 358 -7.47 -10.77 -7.48
N ALA A 359 -6.63 -10.46 -8.48
CA ALA A 359 -6.78 -9.19 -9.19
C ALA A 359 -8.13 -9.12 -9.93
N ARG A 360 -8.68 -10.30 -10.28
CA ARG A 360 -9.95 -10.52 -10.98
C ARG A 360 -11.16 -9.94 -10.24
N ILE A 361 -11.28 -10.40 -9.01
CA ILE A 361 -12.36 -10.07 -8.10
C ILE A 361 -12.11 -8.71 -7.46
N SER A 362 -10.84 -8.33 -7.24
CA SER A 362 -10.48 -6.99 -6.78
C SER A 362 -10.86 -5.93 -7.81
N HIS A 363 -10.67 -6.21 -9.10
CA HIS A 363 -11.13 -5.36 -10.20
C HIS A 363 -12.66 -5.26 -10.24
N LYS A 364 -13.36 -6.41 -10.21
CA LYS A 364 -14.83 -6.47 -10.21
C LYS A 364 -15.46 -5.62 -9.10
N TYR A 365 -14.89 -5.64 -7.91
CA TYR A 365 -15.38 -4.90 -6.73
C TYR A 365 -14.62 -3.60 -6.45
N GLN A 366 -13.78 -3.12 -7.38
CA GLN A 366 -13.01 -1.88 -7.29
C GLN A 366 -12.07 -1.73 -6.07
N PHE A 367 -11.50 -2.83 -5.58
CA PHE A 367 -10.43 -2.82 -4.58
C PHE A 367 -9.08 -2.42 -5.20
N ARG A 368 -8.94 -1.16 -5.61
CA ARG A 368 -7.82 -0.66 -6.41
C ARG A 368 -6.44 -0.94 -5.82
N SER A 369 -6.28 -0.84 -4.50
CA SER A 369 -4.98 -1.12 -3.86
C SER A 369 -4.59 -2.60 -3.95
N ILE A 370 -5.56 -3.51 -3.83
CA ILE A 370 -5.34 -4.95 -3.88
C ILE A 370 -5.14 -5.40 -5.34
N GLU A 371 -5.92 -4.83 -6.26
CA GLU A 371 -5.74 -5.00 -7.69
C GLU A 371 -4.35 -4.55 -8.15
N THR A 372 -3.93 -3.34 -7.78
CA THR A 372 -2.62 -2.79 -8.14
C THR A 372 -1.48 -3.64 -7.58
N TRP A 373 -1.61 -4.08 -6.33
CA TRP A 373 -0.62 -4.94 -5.69
C TRP A 373 -0.52 -6.30 -6.39
N ALA A 374 -1.64 -6.99 -6.61
CA ALA A 374 -1.66 -8.32 -7.22
C ALA A 374 -1.13 -8.29 -8.67
N LEU A 375 -1.47 -7.26 -9.44
CA LEU A 375 -0.93 -7.05 -10.80
C LEU A 375 0.58 -6.73 -10.77
N GLY A 376 1.04 -5.94 -9.81
CA GLY A 376 2.47 -5.64 -9.63
C GLY A 376 3.29 -6.89 -9.32
N VAL A 377 2.76 -7.78 -8.47
CA VAL A 377 3.41 -9.03 -8.10
C VAL A 377 3.46 -10.02 -9.28
N LEU A 378 2.35 -10.18 -10.01
CA LEU A 378 2.32 -11.00 -11.24
C LEU A 378 3.34 -10.50 -12.26
N ASN A 379 3.41 -9.18 -12.46
CA ASN A 379 4.38 -8.57 -13.37
C ASN A 379 5.82 -8.89 -12.95
N SER A 380 6.16 -8.75 -11.67
CA SER A 380 7.51 -9.11 -11.18
C SER A 380 7.83 -10.60 -11.32
N TYR A 381 6.86 -11.48 -11.04
CA TYR A 381 7.06 -12.93 -11.13
C TYR A 381 7.32 -13.40 -12.58
N PHE A 382 6.54 -12.92 -13.54
CA PHE A 382 6.67 -13.34 -14.94
C PHE A 382 7.89 -12.73 -15.64
N ASN A 383 8.33 -11.54 -15.23
CA ASN A 383 9.62 -10.99 -15.66
C ASN A 383 10.80 -11.88 -15.22
N LEU A 384 10.69 -12.56 -14.08
CA LEU A 384 11.72 -13.46 -13.55
C LEU A 384 11.61 -14.89 -14.08
N ASN A 385 10.42 -15.34 -14.50
CA ASN A 385 10.15 -16.69 -14.97
C ASN A 385 9.32 -16.71 -16.28
N PRO A 386 9.92 -16.40 -17.45
CA PRO A 386 9.20 -16.28 -18.73
C PRO A 386 8.52 -17.57 -19.22
N THR A 387 8.99 -18.74 -18.79
CA THR A 387 8.42 -20.06 -19.16
C THR A 387 7.25 -20.49 -18.26
N ALA A 388 6.97 -19.77 -17.16
CA ALA A 388 5.88 -20.10 -16.25
C ALA A 388 4.49 -19.95 -16.90
N PHE A 389 4.40 -19.24 -18.03
CA PHE A 389 3.17 -19.09 -18.81
C PHE A 389 2.63 -20.40 -19.37
N ASP A 390 3.50 -21.37 -19.66
CA ASP A 390 3.12 -22.66 -20.25
C ASP A 390 2.42 -23.58 -19.22
N THR A 391 2.43 -23.21 -17.93
CA THR A 391 1.87 -24.01 -16.83
C THR A 391 0.49 -23.53 -16.35
N LEU A 392 -0.01 -22.40 -16.86
CA LEU A 392 -1.35 -21.92 -16.54
C LEU A 392 -2.39 -22.81 -17.23
N PRO A 393 -3.41 -23.32 -16.52
CA PRO A 393 -4.45 -24.13 -17.14
C PRO A 393 -5.18 -23.30 -18.19
N SER A 394 -5.04 -23.68 -19.46
CA SER A 394 -5.86 -23.17 -20.54
C SER A 394 -7.28 -23.70 -20.34
N THR A 395 -8.09 -23.01 -19.55
CA THR A 395 -9.54 -23.19 -19.66
C THR A 395 -9.96 -22.51 -20.95
N THR A 396 -9.80 -23.20 -22.07
CA THR A 396 -10.42 -22.84 -23.33
C THR A 396 -11.94 -22.98 -23.14
N PRO A 397 -12.75 -21.90 -23.19
CA PRO A 397 -14.10 -22.07 -23.69
C PRO A 397 -13.93 -22.18 -25.20
N THR A 398 -14.19 -23.37 -25.75
CA THR A 398 -14.43 -23.54 -27.17
C THR A 398 -15.50 -22.53 -27.61
N LEU A 399 -15.07 -21.46 -28.27
CA LEU A 399 -15.96 -20.48 -28.87
C LEU A 399 -16.60 -21.12 -30.10
N ASN A 400 -17.79 -21.70 -29.92
CA ASN A 400 -18.73 -21.81 -31.01
C ASN A 400 -19.21 -20.37 -31.34
N HIS A 401 -18.74 -19.82 -32.46
CA HIS A 401 -19.59 -18.91 -33.24
C HIS A 401 -20.70 -19.77 -33.87
N PRO A 402 -21.98 -19.35 -33.87
CA PRO A 402 -22.39 -18.03 -34.35
C PRO A 402 -23.56 -17.37 -33.56
N ASN A 403 -23.73 -16.07 -33.80
CA ASN A 403 -24.96 -15.30 -33.58
C ASN A 403 -25.64 -15.42 -32.21
N ASN A 404 -25.22 -14.61 -31.25
CA ASN A 404 -26.15 -14.00 -30.29
C ASN A 404 -25.57 -12.69 -29.77
N HIS A 405 -26.40 -11.65 -29.77
CA HIS A 405 -26.16 -10.38 -29.09
C HIS A 405 -25.90 -10.61 -27.59
N PRO A 406 -25.11 -9.74 -26.94
CA PRO A 406 -24.63 -9.98 -25.58
C PRO A 406 -25.77 -9.84 -24.56
N THR A 407 -25.82 -10.76 -23.59
CA THR A 407 -26.41 -10.48 -22.28
C THR A 407 -25.41 -9.65 -21.48
N GLU A 408 -25.81 -8.43 -21.13
CA GLU A 408 -25.07 -7.52 -20.25
C GLU A 408 -24.67 -8.22 -18.94
N GLY A 409 -23.40 -8.09 -18.52
CA GLY A 409 -22.99 -8.37 -17.14
C GLY A 409 -21.90 -9.41 -16.87
N SER A 410 -21.05 -9.81 -17.82
CA SER A 410 -19.89 -10.68 -17.51
C SER A 410 -18.58 -9.89 -17.35
N THR A 411 -18.03 -9.86 -16.14
CA THR A 411 -16.70 -9.33 -15.80
C THR A 411 -15.57 -10.20 -16.37
N PRO A 412 -14.39 -9.63 -16.70
CA PRO A 412 -13.26 -10.40 -17.21
C PRO A 412 -12.78 -11.42 -16.21
N SER A 413 -12.37 -12.57 -16.72
CA SER A 413 -11.48 -13.43 -15.97
C SER A 413 -10.06 -12.90 -15.98
N LEU A 414 -9.30 -13.06 -14.90
CA LEU A 414 -7.92 -12.62 -14.79
C LEU A 414 -7.01 -13.56 -15.59
N VAL A 415 -7.46 -14.75 -15.95
CA VAL A 415 -6.80 -15.51 -17.01
C VAL A 415 -6.74 -14.64 -18.29
N GLN A 416 -7.80 -13.90 -18.62
CA GLN A 416 -7.82 -12.96 -19.76
C GLN A 416 -7.04 -11.66 -19.52
N VAL A 417 -6.90 -11.20 -18.27
CA VAL A 417 -6.09 -10.01 -17.91
C VAL A 417 -4.59 -10.33 -17.85
N THR A 418 -4.24 -11.56 -17.46
CA THR A 418 -2.87 -12.11 -17.46
C THR A 418 -2.46 -12.57 -18.86
N GLU A 419 -3.38 -13.11 -19.67
CA GLU A 419 -3.22 -13.29 -21.13
C GLU A 419 -3.04 -11.94 -21.85
N LEU A 420 -3.71 -10.88 -21.40
CA LEU A 420 -3.52 -9.51 -21.89
C LEU A 420 -2.11 -8.96 -21.59
N ALA A 421 -1.62 -9.22 -20.38
CA ALA A 421 -0.29 -8.80 -19.95
C ALA A 421 0.82 -9.54 -20.71
N THR A 422 0.62 -10.81 -21.08
CA THR A 422 1.54 -11.56 -21.97
C THR A 422 1.46 -11.15 -23.42
N LEU A 423 0.27 -10.78 -23.90
CA LEU A 423 0.10 -10.24 -25.24
C LEU A 423 0.81 -8.89 -25.43
N TRP A 424 0.93 -8.12 -24.34
CA TRP A 424 1.65 -6.84 -24.27
C TRP A 424 3.17 -6.98 -24.48
N GLU A 425 3.76 -8.13 -24.17
CA GLU A 425 5.16 -8.44 -24.49
C GLU A 425 5.39 -8.98 -25.93
N GLY A 426 4.32 -9.19 -26.71
CA GLY A 426 4.39 -9.08 -28.18
C GLY A 426 3.86 -10.24 -29.03
N LYS A 427 2.60 -10.69 -28.89
CA LYS A 427 2.04 -11.67 -29.86
C LYS A 427 0.65 -11.42 -30.44
N ASP A 428 -0.26 -10.65 -29.84
CA ASP A 428 -1.53 -10.27 -30.49
C ASP A 428 -2.19 -9.01 -29.87
N LEU A 429 -1.93 -7.86 -30.48
CA LEU A 429 -2.47 -6.56 -30.06
C LEU A 429 -3.98 -6.42 -30.34
N ALA A 430 -4.52 -7.15 -31.33
CA ALA A 430 -5.94 -7.07 -31.68
C ALA A 430 -6.81 -7.80 -30.66
N LEU A 431 -6.32 -8.94 -30.18
CA LEU A 431 -6.89 -9.64 -29.04
C LEU A 431 -6.83 -8.76 -27.78
N ALA A 432 -5.72 -8.05 -27.58
CA ALA A 432 -5.58 -7.16 -26.43
C ALA A 432 -6.59 -5.99 -26.45
N ILE A 433 -6.81 -5.37 -27.61
CA ILE A 433 -7.85 -4.36 -27.79
C ILE A 433 -9.23 -4.96 -27.49
N SER A 434 -9.55 -6.12 -28.06
CA SER A 434 -10.86 -6.75 -27.92
C SER A 434 -11.21 -7.13 -26.48
N ILE A 435 -10.22 -7.61 -25.71
CA ILE A 435 -10.39 -7.91 -24.29
C ILE A 435 -10.46 -6.61 -23.48
N GLY A 436 -9.61 -5.63 -23.79
CA GLY A 436 -9.61 -4.33 -23.11
C GLY A 436 -10.95 -3.59 -23.25
N GLU A 437 -11.57 -3.61 -24.43
CA GLU A 437 -12.90 -3.03 -24.66
C GLU A 437 -14.01 -3.79 -23.96
N ARG A 438 -14.01 -5.13 -24.11
CA ARG A 438 -15.02 -6.01 -23.51
C ARG A 438 -15.16 -5.81 -22.01
N PHE A 439 -14.07 -5.41 -21.36
CA PHE A 439 -13.97 -5.34 -19.92
C PHE A 439 -13.60 -3.97 -19.38
N ASN A 440 -13.61 -2.94 -20.24
CA ASN A 440 -13.36 -1.54 -19.89
C ASN A 440 -12.04 -1.32 -19.11
N LEU A 441 -10.98 -2.03 -19.49
CA LEU A 441 -9.66 -1.95 -18.85
C LEU A 441 -8.86 -0.76 -19.39
N LYS A 442 -9.27 0.47 -19.05
CA LYS A 442 -8.73 1.71 -19.63
C LYS A 442 -7.19 1.78 -19.73
N PRO A 443 -6.38 1.48 -18.68
CA PRO A 443 -4.93 1.61 -18.78
C PRO A 443 -4.31 0.67 -19.83
N ILE A 444 -4.81 -0.58 -19.91
CA ILE A 444 -4.32 -1.59 -20.84
C ILE A 444 -4.85 -1.32 -22.24
N LEU A 445 -6.13 -0.94 -22.35
CA LEU A 445 -6.80 -0.62 -23.59
C LEU A 445 -6.09 0.52 -24.33
N GLY A 446 -5.76 1.60 -23.63
CA GLY A 446 -5.04 2.72 -24.21
C GLY A 446 -3.67 2.33 -24.76
N LEU A 447 -2.92 1.50 -24.02
CA LEU A 447 -1.60 1.02 -24.45
C LEU A 447 -1.70 0.06 -25.64
N ALA A 448 -2.67 -0.86 -25.64
CA ALA A 448 -2.89 -1.80 -26.73
C ALA A 448 -3.24 -1.06 -28.03
N TYR A 449 -4.16 -0.10 -27.96
CA TYR A 449 -4.49 0.77 -29.07
C TYR A 449 -3.30 1.59 -29.56
N PHE A 450 -2.54 2.19 -28.64
CA PHE A 450 -1.34 2.96 -28.97
C PHE A 450 -0.30 2.13 -29.71
N HIS A 451 0.04 0.94 -29.21
CA HIS A 451 1.01 0.07 -29.88
C HIS A 451 0.49 -0.49 -31.21
N MET A 452 -0.80 -0.82 -31.32
CA MET A 452 -1.40 -1.24 -32.59
C MET A 452 -1.38 -0.11 -33.63
N MET A 453 -1.68 1.12 -33.22
CA MET A 453 -1.61 2.30 -34.07
C MET A 453 -0.20 2.49 -34.64
N LEU A 454 0.84 2.33 -33.80
CA LEU A 454 2.24 2.44 -34.21
C LEU A 454 2.71 1.33 -35.17
N LYS A 455 2.00 0.21 -35.30
CA LYS A 455 2.27 -0.78 -36.37
C LYS A 455 1.93 -0.24 -37.77
N GLY A 456 1.18 0.86 -37.85
CA GLY A 456 0.86 1.55 -39.09
C GLY A 456 -0.40 1.01 -39.79
N ARG A 457 -1.06 1.88 -40.56
CA ARG A 457 -2.35 1.62 -41.21
C ARG A 457 -2.37 0.36 -42.07
N GLN A 458 -1.31 0.14 -42.84
CA GLN A 458 -1.19 -1.05 -43.69
C GLN A 458 -1.26 -2.36 -42.90
N HIS A 459 -0.79 -2.36 -41.65
CA HIS A 459 -0.80 -3.53 -40.79
C HIS A 459 -2.21 -3.80 -40.24
N TRP A 460 -2.80 -2.83 -39.56
CA TRP A 460 -4.08 -3.04 -38.87
C TRP A 460 -5.32 -2.98 -39.79
N ASP A 461 -5.21 -2.43 -41.01
CA ASP A 461 -6.26 -2.57 -42.03
C ASP A 461 -6.42 -4.04 -42.47
N THR A 462 -5.31 -4.79 -42.50
CA THR A 462 -5.30 -6.22 -42.89
C THR A 462 -5.52 -7.18 -41.72
N GLU A 463 -5.50 -6.69 -40.49
CA GLU A 463 -5.69 -7.49 -39.30
C GLU A 463 -7.15 -7.94 -39.20
N ALA A 464 -7.42 -9.21 -39.50
CA ALA A 464 -8.78 -9.76 -39.57
C ALA A 464 -9.50 -9.73 -38.21
N SER A 465 -8.73 -9.74 -37.11
CA SER A 465 -9.24 -9.77 -35.75
C SER A 465 -9.78 -8.41 -35.28
N LEU A 466 -9.50 -7.32 -36.01
CA LEU A 466 -10.00 -5.99 -35.69
C LEU A 466 -11.37 -5.72 -36.30
N SER A 467 -12.29 -5.20 -35.49
CA SER A 467 -13.60 -4.72 -35.93
C SER A 467 -13.48 -3.40 -36.71
N ARG A 468 -14.54 -3.05 -37.44
CA ARG A 468 -14.61 -1.74 -38.12
C ARG A 468 -14.47 -0.58 -37.13
N ASP A 469 -15.11 -0.67 -35.98
CA ASP A 469 -15.12 0.39 -34.98
C ASP A 469 -13.75 0.53 -34.30
N GLN A 470 -13.07 -0.59 -34.03
CA GLN A 470 -11.69 -0.57 -33.53
C GLN A 470 -10.73 0.09 -34.52
N ARG A 471 -10.91 -0.12 -35.83
CA ARG A 471 -10.14 0.60 -36.87
C ARG A 471 -10.47 2.09 -36.92
N ILE A 472 -11.72 2.49 -36.69
CA ILE A 472 -12.10 3.90 -36.57
C ILE A 472 -11.44 4.55 -35.35
N ARG A 473 -11.43 3.87 -34.20
CA ARG A 473 -10.75 4.36 -32.98
C ARG A 473 -9.23 4.48 -33.17
N LEU A 474 -8.60 3.58 -33.93
CA LEU A 474 -7.18 3.72 -34.31
C LEU A 474 -6.91 4.99 -35.14
N LEU A 475 -7.82 5.35 -36.04
CA LEU A 475 -7.74 6.62 -36.79
C LEU A 475 -7.99 7.84 -35.89
N SER A 476 -8.94 7.73 -34.96
CA SER A 476 -9.23 8.75 -33.95
C SER A 476 -8.00 9.02 -33.07
N GLY A 477 -7.38 7.96 -32.55
CA GLY A 477 -6.16 8.05 -31.75
C GLY A 477 -4.99 8.64 -32.52
N TYR A 478 -4.79 8.23 -33.78
CA TYR A 478 -3.77 8.83 -34.64
C TYR A 478 -3.93 10.35 -34.76
N TYR A 479 -5.15 10.82 -35.02
CA TYR A 479 -5.45 12.24 -35.12
C TYR A 479 -5.32 12.97 -33.77
N SER A 480 -5.94 12.43 -32.72
CA SER A 480 -6.01 13.03 -31.38
C SER A 480 -4.64 13.13 -30.72
N LEU A 481 -3.82 12.09 -30.81
CA LEU A 481 -2.45 12.10 -30.28
C LEU A 481 -1.53 13.00 -31.11
N GLY A 482 -1.71 13.03 -32.43
CA GLY A 482 -1.02 13.99 -33.29
C GLY A 482 -1.35 15.44 -32.91
N LYS A 483 -2.62 15.75 -32.64
CA LYS A 483 -3.07 17.08 -32.21
C LYS A 483 -2.57 17.43 -30.81
N LEU A 484 -2.58 16.46 -29.89
CA LEU A 484 -1.99 16.63 -28.56
C LEU A 484 -0.52 17.02 -28.68
N TRP A 485 0.25 16.34 -29.53
CA TRP A 485 1.66 16.63 -29.74
C TRP A 485 1.89 18.07 -30.24
N ASP A 486 1.06 18.59 -31.14
CA ASP A 486 1.20 19.98 -31.63
C ASP A 486 1.02 21.03 -30.54
N VAL A 487 0.11 20.76 -29.62
CA VAL A 487 -0.27 21.71 -28.57
C VAL A 487 0.67 21.61 -27.37
N LEU A 488 1.23 20.42 -27.11
CA LEU A 488 2.00 20.12 -25.90
C LEU A 488 3.18 21.08 -25.63
N PRO A 489 4.00 21.50 -26.62
CA PRO A 489 5.08 22.46 -26.38
C PRO A 489 4.60 23.85 -25.95
N SER A 490 3.36 24.21 -26.26
CA SER A 490 2.75 25.49 -25.86
C SER A 490 2.04 25.43 -24.49
N GLN A 491 1.88 24.22 -23.92
CA GLN A 491 1.19 23.98 -22.66
C GLN A 491 2.12 23.34 -21.63
N PRO A 492 3.04 24.12 -21.03
CA PRO A 492 3.92 23.58 -20.00
C PRO A 492 3.12 23.16 -18.76
N PRO A 493 3.51 22.06 -18.08
CA PRO A 493 2.93 21.65 -16.80
C PRO A 493 3.02 22.77 -15.75
N VAL A 494 2.09 22.78 -14.80
CA VAL A 494 2.12 23.75 -13.69
C VAL A 494 3.36 23.50 -12.83
N LEU A 495 4.16 24.55 -12.64
CA LEU A 495 5.37 24.49 -11.83
C LEU A 495 5.07 24.87 -10.37
N THR A 496 5.29 23.94 -9.45
CA THR A 496 5.24 24.23 -8.01
C THR A 496 6.54 24.90 -7.58
N HIS A 497 6.50 26.20 -7.28
CA HIS A 497 7.71 26.96 -6.97
C HIS A 497 8.31 26.60 -5.61
N SER A 498 9.63 26.48 -5.55
CA SER A 498 10.37 26.37 -4.29
C SER A 498 10.21 27.64 -3.46
N ALA A 499 10.23 27.51 -2.13
CA ALA A 499 10.22 28.66 -1.20
C ALA A 499 11.40 29.63 -1.44
N ARG A 500 12.48 29.17 -2.07
CA ARG A 500 13.64 29.99 -2.45
C ARG A 500 13.51 30.65 -3.83
N CYS A 501 12.37 30.48 -4.51
CA CYS A 501 12.14 31.09 -5.82
C CYS A 501 12.02 32.62 -5.70
N THR A 502 12.95 33.33 -6.33
CA THR A 502 13.04 34.80 -6.24
C THR A 502 12.06 35.51 -7.17
N SER A 503 11.61 34.87 -8.26
CA SER A 503 10.61 35.42 -9.17
C SER A 503 9.83 34.31 -9.87
N GLN A 504 8.61 34.04 -9.36
CA GLN A 504 7.75 32.98 -9.90
C GLN A 504 7.38 33.21 -11.37
N GLN A 505 7.14 34.46 -11.78
CA GLN A 505 6.79 34.77 -13.17
C GLN A 505 7.95 34.50 -14.15
N ARG A 506 9.18 34.92 -13.80
CA ARG A 506 10.37 34.63 -14.62
C ARG A 506 10.69 33.14 -14.65
N CYS A 507 10.56 32.48 -13.50
CA CYS A 507 10.79 31.04 -13.37
C CYS A 507 9.77 30.24 -14.19
N THR A 508 8.49 30.63 -14.18
CA THR A 508 7.45 29.99 -15.00
C THR A 508 7.71 30.19 -16.49
N LYS A 509 8.15 31.39 -16.91
CA LYS A 509 8.54 31.65 -18.31
C LYS A 509 9.74 30.82 -18.75
N ALA A 510 10.77 30.73 -17.91
CA ALA A 510 11.96 29.92 -18.18
C ALA A 510 11.62 28.42 -18.21
N TRP A 511 10.75 27.97 -17.32
CA TRP A 511 10.22 26.62 -17.34
C TRP A 511 9.47 26.30 -18.64
N GLY A 512 8.60 27.20 -19.10
CA GLY A 512 7.92 27.03 -20.39
C GLY A 512 8.88 26.88 -21.56
N ALA A 513 9.98 27.65 -21.56
CA ALA A 513 11.02 27.53 -22.57
C ALA A 513 11.79 26.20 -22.49
N LEU A 514 12.15 25.75 -21.28
CA LEU A 514 12.80 24.46 -21.06
C LEU A 514 11.89 23.29 -21.48
N TRP A 515 10.62 23.33 -21.10
CA TRP A 515 9.61 22.34 -21.50
C TRP A 515 9.54 22.22 -23.02
N LYS A 516 9.33 23.35 -23.71
CA LYS A 516 9.29 23.41 -25.18
C LYS A 516 10.58 22.85 -25.79
N ALA A 517 11.74 23.29 -25.32
CA ALA A 517 13.04 22.84 -25.81
C ALA A 517 13.25 21.32 -25.59
N SER A 518 12.79 20.77 -24.47
CA SER A 518 12.91 19.33 -24.19
C SER A 518 12.09 18.47 -25.16
N LEU A 519 10.89 18.93 -25.52
CA LEU A 519 10.03 18.25 -26.51
C LEU A 519 10.56 18.40 -27.94
N GLU A 520 11.03 19.59 -28.32
CA GLU A 520 11.65 19.82 -29.63
C GLU A 520 12.92 18.98 -29.80
N THR A 521 13.77 18.94 -28.77
CA THR A 521 15.00 18.13 -28.77
C THR A 521 14.69 16.64 -28.85
N SER A 522 13.67 16.15 -28.13
CA SER A 522 13.23 14.75 -28.23
C SER A 522 12.85 14.35 -29.66
N SER A 523 12.35 15.30 -30.45
CA SER A 523 11.98 15.08 -31.86
C SER A 523 13.19 15.02 -32.79
N SER A 524 14.29 15.68 -32.42
CA SER A 524 15.54 15.66 -33.19
C SER A 524 16.41 14.44 -32.89
N ILE A 525 16.30 13.83 -31.70
CA ILE A 525 17.10 12.66 -31.30
C ILE A 525 16.75 11.42 -32.14
N ILE A 526 15.47 11.22 -32.45
CA ILE A 526 14.99 10.12 -33.30
C ILE A 526 14.13 10.69 -34.43
N PRO A 527 14.74 11.15 -35.56
CA PRO A 527 14.00 11.77 -36.66
C PRO A 527 13.01 10.83 -37.36
N THR A 528 13.23 9.53 -37.25
CA THR A 528 12.38 8.48 -37.83
C THR A 528 11.17 8.14 -36.96
N LEU A 529 11.08 8.70 -35.76
CA LEU A 529 9.98 8.42 -34.85
C LEU A 529 8.69 9.03 -35.40
N PRO A 530 7.56 8.30 -35.42
CA PRO A 530 6.28 8.86 -35.84
C PRO A 530 5.86 10.03 -34.95
N ARG A 531 5.07 10.95 -35.48
CA ARG A 531 4.64 12.15 -34.73
C ARG A 531 3.69 11.78 -33.59
N GLU A 532 2.86 10.78 -33.84
CA GLU A 532 1.86 10.19 -32.96
C GLU A 532 2.47 9.31 -31.84
N ASP A 533 3.77 8.98 -31.90
CA ASP A 533 4.47 8.26 -30.82
C ASP A 533 4.83 9.22 -29.67
N ILE A 534 3.79 9.74 -29.04
CA ILE A 534 3.87 10.74 -27.97
C ILE A 534 4.59 10.20 -26.74
N LEU A 535 4.42 8.91 -26.39
CA LEU A 535 4.98 8.33 -25.17
C LEU A 535 6.50 8.21 -25.26
N THR A 536 7.04 7.79 -26.41
CA THR A 536 8.49 7.71 -26.59
C THR A 536 9.12 9.11 -26.56
N ARG A 537 8.48 10.10 -27.21
CA ARG A 537 8.94 11.50 -27.19
C ARG A 537 8.91 12.12 -25.79
N LEU A 538 7.82 11.88 -25.04
CA LEU A 538 7.66 12.31 -23.66
C LEU A 538 8.70 11.66 -22.74
N GLY A 539 8.97 10.37 -22.91
CA GLY A 539 10.00 9.66 -22.14
C GLY A 539 11.40 10.21 -22.40
N LEU A 540 11.72 10.57 -23.64
CA LEU A 540 12.98 11.24 -23.99
C LEU A 540 13.07 12.64 -23.37
N ALA A 541 11.97 13.41 -23.38
CA ALA A 541 11.91 14.71 -22.73
C ALA A 541 12.07 14.61 -21.20
N GLU A 542 11.45 13.62 -20.55
CA GLU A 542 11.62 13.33 -19.13
C GLU A 542 13.08 12.99 -18.80
N ALA A 543 13.69 12.09 -19.58
CA ALA A 543 15.09 11.71 -19.41
C ALA A 543 16.03 12.91 -19.57
N MET A 544 15.76 13.78 -20.54
CA MET A 544 16.52 15.01 -20.77
C MET A 544 16.40 15.99 -19.60
N VAL A 545 15.18 16.26 -19.12
CA VAL A 545 14.96 17.15 -17.96
C VAL A 545 15.65 16.58 -16.73
N LYS A 546 15.56 15.27 -16.50
CA LYS A 546 16.27 14.60 -15.41
C LYS A 546 17.78 14.78 -15.52
N ALA A 547 18.36 14.50 -16.69
CA ALA A 547 19.79 14.63 -16.94
C ALA A 547 20.30 16.07 -16.77
N LEU A 548 19.50 17.07 -17.17
CA LEU A 548 19.79 18.48 -16.94
C LEU A 548 19.82 18.80 -15.44
N VAL A 549 18.77 18.40 -14.70
CA VAL A 549 18.64 18.69 -13.25
C VAL A 549 19.75 18.02 -12.44
N GLU A 550 20.13 16.80 -12.80
CA GLU A 550 21.21 16.02 -12.17
C GLU A 550 22.61 16.41 -12.66
N ALA A 551 22.73 17.43 -13.52
CA ALA A 551 23.99 17.92 -14.10
C ALA A 551 24.77 16.85 -14.89
N GLN A 552 24.08 15.83 -15.42
CA GLN A 552 24.67 14.80 -16.28
C GLN A 552 24.95 15.31 -17.71
N ILE A 553 24.24 16.36 -18.15
CA ILE A 553 24.48 17.04 -19.43
C ILE A 553 24.60 18.56 -19.22
N PRO A 554 25.39 19.27 -20.05
CA PRO A 554 25.56 20.71 -19.94
C PRO A 554 24.22 21.43 -20.03
N SER A 555 23.96 22.34 -19.09
CA SER A 555 22.67 23.03 -18.98
C SER A 555 22.35 23.96 -20.16
N GLN A 556 23.36 24.35 -20.95
CA GLN A 556 23.25 25.28 -22.09
C GLN A 556 22.39 26.54 -21.79
N GLY A 557 22.44 27.02 -20.54
CA GLY A 557 21.65 28.18 -20.09
C GLY A 557 20.17 27.89 -19.76
N PHE A 558 19.64 26.71 -20.07
CA PHE A 558 18.23 26.36 -19.81
C PHE A 558 17.88 26.37 -18.31
N LEU A 559 18.83 26.01 -17.44
CA LEU A 559 18.62 25.94 -15.99
C LEU A 559 18.93 27.25 -15.26
N GLU A 560 19.49 28.24 -15.95
CA GLU A 560 19.82 29.55 -15.37
C GLU A 560 18.55 30.36 -15.05
N GLY A 561 17.47 30.12 -15.79
CA GLY A 561 16.17 30.75 -15.55
C GLY A 561 15.32 30.09 -14.44
N ILE A 562 15.72 28.92 -13.94
CA ILE A 562 14.99 28.17 -12.89
C ILE A 562 15.90 27.68 -11.74
N PRO A 563 16.78 28.52 -11.17
CA PRO A 563 17.88 28.08 -10.30
C PRO A 563 17.42 27.35 -9.04
N HIS A 564 16.27 27.74 -8.47
CA HIS A 564 15.72 27.15 -7.24
C HIS A 564 14.55 26.19 -7.47
N CYS A 565 14.10 26.03 -8.72
CA CYS A 565 12.93 25.22 -9.08
C CYS A 565 13.29 24.07 -10.05
N ARG A 566 14.56 23.68 -10.13
CA ARG A 566 15.05 22.59 -10.98
C ARG A 566 14.35 21.27 -10.67
N GLU A 567 14.28 20.93 -9.39
CA GLU A 567 13.62 19.71 -8.93
C GLU A 567 12.10 19.76 -9.14
N SER A 568 11.49 20.93 -8.92
CA SER A 568 10.08 21.15 -9.26
C SER A 568 9.78 20.95 -10.73
N ALA A 569 10.69 21.37 -11.63
CA ALA A 569 10.57 21.16 -13.06
C ALA A 569 10.67 19.68 -13.42
N ARG A 570 11.60 18.94 -12.78
CA ARG A 570 11.70 17.47 -12.90
C ARG A 570 10.36 16.81 -12.53
N VAL A 571 9.86 17.09 -11.33
CA VAL A 571 8.60 16.51 -10.82
C VAL A 571 7.41 16.87 -11.71
N ALA A 572 7.31 18.12 -12.17
CA ALA A 572 6.24 18.56 -13.05
C ALA A 572 6.24 17.81 -14.40
N THR A 573 7.42 17.53 -14.97
CA THR A 573 7.55 16.65 -16.14
C THR A 573 7.04 15.24 -15.84
N GLN A 574 7.47 14.63 -14.74
CA GLN A 574 7.07 13.25 -14.41
C GLN A 574 5.57 13.10 -14.20
N ILE A 575 4.95 14.06 -13.53
CA ILE A 575 3.50 14.09 -13.34
C ILE A 575 2.80 14.17 -14.70
N ARG A 576 3.25 15.07 -15.58
CA ARG A 576 2.63 15.23 -16.91
C ARG A 576 2.73 13.98 -17.78
N VAL A 577 3.89 13.32 -17.78
CA VAL A 577 4.09 12.06 -18.51
C VAL A 577 3.14 10.98 -17.99
N ARG A 578 3.00 10.87 -16.66
CA ARG A 578 2.09 9.92 -16.03
C ARG A 578 0.63 10.21 -16.37
N GLU A 579 0.18 11.46 -16.28
CA GLU A 579 -1.18 11.88 -16.63
C GLU A 579 -1.56 11.44 -18.06
N ILE A 580 -0.69 11.72 -19.04
CA ILE A 580 -0.94 11.38 -20.45
C ILE A 580 -0.97 9.85 -20.66
N LYS A 581 -0.12 9.11 -19.93
CA LYS A 581 -0.09 7.64 -19.97
C LYS A 581 -1.37 7.04 -19.37
N ASP A 582 -1.85 7.59 -18.26
CA ASP A 582 -3.03 7.09 -17.56
C ASP A 582 -4.33 7.42 -18.32
N SER A 583 -4.35 8.52 -19.10
CA SER A 583 -5.50 8.93 -19.93
C SER A 583 -5.43 8.44 -21.38
N LEU A 584 -4.53 7.50 -21.71
CA LEU A 584 -4.22 7.14 -23.09
C LEU A 584 -5.44 6.57 -23.85
N ALA A 585 -6.30 5.82 -23.17
CA ALA A 585 -7.52 5.26 -23.76
C ALA A 585 -8.52 6.33 -24.21
N ASP A 586 -8.55 7.48 -23.55
CA ASP A 586 -9.52 8.53 -23.86
C ASP A 586 -9.24 9.19 -25.23
N TYR A 587 -8.05 9.00 -25.80
CA TYR A 587 -7.70 9.45 -27.15
C TYR A 587 -8.18 8.50 -28.27
N PHE A 588 -8.60 7.29 -27.92
CA PHE A 588 -9.08 6.26 -28.85
C PHE A 588 -10.61 6.07 -28.71
N SER A 589 -11.38 7.15 -28.88
CA SER A 589 -12.84 7.16 -28.76
C SER A 589 -13.56 7.17 -30.11
N ASP A 590 -14.85 6.81 -30.10
CA ASP A 590 -15.75 6.88 -31.27
C ASP A 590 -16.29 8.30 -31.53
N GLU A 591 -16.12 9.20 -30.57
CA GLU A 591 -16.62 10.56 -30.64
C GLU A 591 -15.62 11.42 -31.42
N PHE A 592 -15.95 11.63 -32.70
CA PHE A 592 -15.33 12.64 -33.56
C PHE A 592 -16.15 13.93 -33.60
#